data_AF-A0A2V6RM46-F1
#
_entry.id   AF-A0A2V6RM46-F1
#
_cell.length_a   1.000
_cell.length_b   1.000
_cell.length_c   1.000
_cell.angle_alpha   90.00
_cell.angle_beta   90.00
_cell.angle_gamma   90.00
#
_symmetry.space_group_name_H-M   'P 1'
#
loop_
_entity.id
_entity.type
_entity.pdbx_description
1 polymer ?
#
loop_
_entity_poly.entity_id
_entity_poly.type
_entity_poly.pdbx_seq_one_letter_code
_entity_poly.pdbx_strand_id
1 'polypeptide(L)' 'MVRVLTGATLIDGTGATPVHDAAVVIDGDRIIAAGPRAATTWPATAEIVD' A
#
# COMPACT_ATOMS: atom_id res chain seq x y z
N MET A 1 -8.38 2.38 12.25
CA MET A 1 -6.97 2.78 12.44
C MET A 1 -6.27 2.44 11.14
N VAL A 2 -5.60 3.41 10.52
CA VAL A 2 -5.00 3.21 9.20
C VAL A 2 -3.63 2.55 9.37
N ARG A 3 -3.38 1.49 8.61
CA ARG A 3 -2.08 0.81 8.51
C ARG A 3 -1.58 0.88 7.07
N VAL A 4 -0.28 1.05 6.90
CA VAL A 4 0.37 1.13 5.59
C VAL A 4 1.51 0.14 5.53
N LEU A 5 1.49 -0.73 4.53
CA LEU A 5 2.63 -1.56 4.18
C LEU A 5 3.47 -0.79 3.15
N THR A 6 4.78 -0.63 3.36
CA THR A 6 5.70 0.06 2.44
C THR A 6 6.83 -0.87 1.99
N GLY A 7 7.62 -0.44 1.00
CA GLY A 7 8.86 -1.14 0.59
C GLY A 7 8.67 -2.47 -0.14
N ALA A 8 7.43 -2.97 -0.22
CA ALA A 8 7.11 -4.25 -0.83
C ALA A 8 7.12 -4.24 -2.36
N THR A 9 7.20 -5.44 -2.96
CA THR A 9 6.78 -5.65 -4.36
C THR A 9 5.32 -6.11 -4.35
N LEU A 10 4.43 -5.31 -4.93
CA LEU A 10 3.00 -5.61 -5.00
C LEU A 10 2.69 -6.52 -6.19
N ILE A 11 2.08 -7.66 -5.89
CA ILE A 11 1.44 -8.57 -6.83
C ILE A 11 -0.06 -8.53 -6.52
N ASP A 12 -0.83 -7.83 -7.35
CA ASP A 12 -2.24 -7.47 -7.06
C ASP A 12 -3.28 -8.52 -7.51
N GLY A 13 -2.82 -9.61 -8.14
CA GLY A 13 -3.69 -10.70 -8.62
C GLY A 13 -4.43 -10.41 -9.93
N THR A 14 -4.20 -9.25 -10.57
CA THR A 14 -4.83 -8.92 -11.87
C THR A 14 -4.10 -9.51 -13.08
N GLY A 15 -2.88 -10.00 -12.87
CA GLY A 15 -1.98 -10.46 -13.94
C GLY A 15 -1.12 -9.36 -14.58
N ALA A 16 -1.21 -8.12 -14.09
CA ALA A 16 -0.31 -7.04 -14.49
C ALA A 16 1.14 -7.25 -14.01
N THR A 17 2.06 -6.47 -14.57
CA THR A 17 3.47 -6.44 -14.15
C THR A 17 3.59 -6.06 -12.67
N PRO A 18 4.49 -6.71 -11.89
CA PRO A 18 4.74 -6.35 -10.49
C PRO A 18 5.04 -4.86 -10.29
N VAL A 19 4.56 -4.28 -9.19
CA VAL A 19 4.89 -2.90 -8.79
C VAL A 19 5.95 -2.94 -7.70
N HIS A 20 7.16 -2.48 -8.00
CA HIS A 20 8.24 -2.34 -7.03
C HIS A 20 8.07 -1.08 -6.18
N ASP A 21 8.62 -1.10 -4.96
CA ASP A 21 8.50 -0.02 -3.96
C ASP A 21 7.04 0.46 -3.83
N ALA A 22 6.14 -0.49 -3.56
CA ALA A 22 4.72 -0.24 -3.44
C ALA A 22 4.33 0.20 -2.02
N ALA A 23 3.18 0.85 -1.93
CA ALA A 23 2.47 1.06 -0.68
C ALA A 23 1.05 0.48 -0.76
N VAL A 24 0.58 -0.11 0.34
CA VAL A 24 -0.80 -0.60 0.51
C VAL A 24 -1.40 0.04 1.75
N VAL A 25 -2.47 0.82 1.58
CA VAL A 25 -3.17 1.54 2.65
C VAL A 25 -4.41 0.77 3.06
N ILE A 26 -4.46 0.38 4.32
CA ILE A 26 -5.50 -0.44 4.92
C ILE A 26 -6.22 0.38 5.99
N ASP A 27 -7.54 0.53 5.88
CA ASP A 27 -8.39 1.07 6.94
C ASP A 27 -9.32 -0.02 7.47
N GLY A 28 -9.04 -0.48 8.69
CA GLY A 28 -9.76 -1.62 9.29
C GLY A 28 -9.54 -2.90 8.49
N ASP A 29 -10.60 -3.39 7.84
CA ASP A 29 -10.63 -4.62 7.05
C ASP A 29 -10.57 -4.37 5.53
N ARG A 30 -10.41 -3.12 5.09
CA ARG A 30 -10.43 -2.74 3.67
C ARG A 30 -9.13 -2.11 3.22
N ILE A 31 -8.68 -2.52 2.04
CA ILE A 31 -7.66 -1.79 1.27
C ILE A 31 -8.37 -0.61 0.60
N ILE A 32 -7.88 0.61 0.88
CA ILE A 32 -8.44 1.85 0.31
C ILE A 32 -7.54 2.46 -0.77
N ALA A 33 -6.26 2.06 -0.82
CA ALA A 33 -5.33 2.38 -1.90
C ALA A 33 -4.20 1.34 -1.99
N ALA A 34 -3.73 1.06 -3.20
CA ALA A 34 -2.56 0.23 -3.46
C ALA A 34 -1.88 0.70 -4.75
N GLY A 35 -0.55 0.84 -4.74
CA GLY A 35 0.20 1.29 -5.92
C GLY A 35 1.64 1.68 -5.59
N PRO A 36 2.35 2.36 -6.52
CA PRO A 36 3.70 2.85 -6.26
C PRO A 36 3.70 3.77 -5.02
N ARG A 37 4.69 3.59 -4.13
CA ARG A 37 4.78 4.36 -2.87
C ARG A 37 4.84 5.87 -3.14
N ALA A 38 5.53 6.28 -4.20
CA ALA A 38 5.63 7.69 -4.60
C ALA A 38 4.31 8.32 -5.08
N ALA A 39 3.32 7.51 -5.46
CA ALA A 39 2.03 7.96 -5.99
C ALA A 39 0.84 7.64 -5.05
N THR A 40 1.12 7.05 -3.89
CA THR A 40 0.10 6.64 -2.92
C THR A 40 0.14 7.56 -1.72
N THR A 41 -1.03 8.02 -1.26
CA THR A 41 -1.15 8.96 -0.13
C THR A 41 -1.84 8.29 1.05
N TRP A 42 -1.42 8.62 2.26
CA TRP A 42 -2.06 8.17 3.50
C TRP A 42 -1.96 9.24 4.60
N PRO A 43 -2.79 9.17 5.65
CA PRO A 43 -2.69 10.08 6.80
C PRO A 43 -1.36 9.93 7.54
N ALA A 44 -0.81 11.03 8.05
CA ALA A 44 0.44 11.02 8.82
C ALA A 44 0.35 10.21 10.13
N THR A 45 -0.85 9.91 10.61
CA THR A 45 -1.13 9.11 11.81
C THR A 45 -1.19 7.61 11.54
N ALA A 46 -0.96 7.18 10.30
CA ALA A 46 -0.99 5.76 9.96
C ALA A 46 0.16 4.99 10.63
N GLU A 47 -0.13 3.77 11.07
CA GLU A 47 0.90 2.81 11.48
C GLU A 47 1.63 2.30 10.23
N ILE A 48 2.95 2.46 10.18
CA ILE A 48 3.77 2.04 9.04
C ILE A 48 4.44 0.70 9.36
N VAL A 49 4.38 -0.22 8.40
CA VAL A 49 5.09 -1.51 8.39
C VAL A 49 5.95 -1.54 7.13
N ASP A 50 7.25 -1.81 7.29
CA ASP A 50 8.24 -1.90 6.22
C ASP A 50 8.72 -3.35 6.02
#